data_AF-K1TU20-F1
#
_entry.id   AF-K1TU20-F1
#
_cell.length_a   1.000
_cell.length_b   1.000
_cell.length_c   1.000
_cell.angle_alpha   90.00
_cell.angle_beta   90.00
_cell.angle_gamma   90.00
#
_symmetry.space_group_name_H-M   'P 1'
#
loop_
_entity.id
_entity.type
_entity.pdbx_description
1 polymer ?
#
loop_
_entity_poly.entity_id
_entity_poly.type
_entity_poly.pdbx_seq_one_letter_code
_entity_poly.pdbx_strand_id
1 'polypeptide(L)'
;MGEKQYGIDEKRIAEYATQIKEIADMGIEIGIVIGGGNIFRGLSGTSKGVDRVKGDQMGMLATVINSLALSSALEKIGQKAQVFTAINMFPIGEYYSKWRAIEAMQNGTVAIISG
;
A
#
# COMPACT_ATOMS: atom_id res chain seq x y z
N MET A 1 -0.33 16.68 12.39
CA MET A 1 -0.91 15.49 13.08
C MET A 1 -2.35 15.36 12.60
N GLY A 2 -2.74 14.28 11.92
CA GLY A 2 -4.13 14.10 11.49
C GLY A 2 -5.03 13.55 12.60
N GLU A 3 -6.32 13.86 12.48
CA GLU A 3 -7.33 13.80 13.54
C GLU A 3 -8.02 12.43 13.70
N LYS A 4 -7.70 11.44 12.87
CA LYS A 4 -8.29 10.09 12.98
C LYS A 4 -7.38 9.17 13.81
N GLN A 5 -7.86 8.75 14.99
CA GLN A 5 -7.15 7.89 15.93
C GLN A 5 -6.95 6.44 15.42
N TYR A 6 -7.72 6.03 14.40
CA TYR A 6 -7.64 4.74 13.72
C TYR A 6 -8.02 4.88 12.22
N GLY A 7 -7.49 3.97 11.39
CA GLY A 7 -7.78 3.93 9.96
C GLY A 7 -6.75 4.66 9.09
N ILE A 8 -7.22 5.25 8.00
CA ILE A 8 -6.38 5.92 7.00
C ILE A 8 -6.50 7.44 7.17
N ASP A 9 -5.38 8.09 7.43
CA ASP A 9 -5.27 9.53 7.56
C ASP A 9 -4.98 10.14 6.17
N GLU A 10 -6.02 10.71 5.55
CA GLU A 10 -5.97 11.28 4.21
C GLU A 10 -4.93 12.38 4.06
N LYS A 11 -4.71 13.19 5.10
CA LYS A 11 -3.70 14.27 5.07
C LYS A 11 -2.30 13.69 4.98
N ARG A 12 -1.99 12.68 5.82
CA ARG A 12 -0.70 12.00 5.79
C ARG A 12 -0.44 11.26 4.49
N ILE A 13 -1.46 10.58 3.94
CA ILE A 13 -1.30 9.92 2.64
C ILE A 13 -1.02 10.93 1.54
N ALA A 14 -1.70 12.09 1.54
CA ALA A 14 -1.42 13.15 0.58
C ALA A 14 0.00 13.69 0.73
N GLU A 15 0.47 13.94 1.96
CA GLU A 15 1.85 14.35 2.24
C GLU A 15 2.87 13.34 1.71
N TYR A 16 2.65 12.04 1.94
CA TYR A 16 3.53 11.00 1.40
C TYR A 16 3.48 10.93 -0.12
N ALA A 17 2.30 11.02 -0.73
CA ALA A 17 2.16 11.00 -2.18
C ALA A 17 2.96 12.15 -2.83
N THR A 18 2.90 13.36 -2.27
CA THR A 18 3.70 14.50 -2.75
C THR A 18 5.20 14.22 -2.65
N GLN A 19 5.69 13.72 -1.51
CA GLN A 19 7.11 13.40 -1.33
C GLN A 19 7.59 12.30 -2.29
N ILE A 20 6.77 11.26 -2.48
CA ILE A 20 7.07 10.17 -3.43
C ILE A 20 7.13 10.71 -4.85
N LYS A 21 6.20 11.60 -5.22
CA LYS A 21 6.20 12.23 -6.55
C LYS A 21 7.44 13.08 -6.78
N GLU A 22 7.87 13.86 -5.80
CA GLU A 22 9.10 14.66 -5.91
C GLU A 22 10.31 13.77 -6.21
N ILE A 23 10.42 12.61 -5.55
CA ILE A 23 11.49 11.62 -5.80
C ILE A 23 11.33 10.99 -7.19
N ALA A 24 10.11 10.65 -7.60
CA ALA A 24 9.84 10.06 -8.91
C ALA A 24 10.17 11.04 -10.05
N ASP A 25 9.88 12.33 -9.88
CA ASP A 25 10.17 13.39 -10.83
C ASP A 25 11.69 13.62 -10.99
N MET A 26 12.53 13.15 -10.06
CA MET A 26 13.99 13.11 -10.19
C MET A 26 14.49 11.94 -11.07
N GLY A 27 13.60 11.09 -11.58
CA GLY A 27 13.95 9.91 -12.39
C GLY A 27 14.39 8.70 -11.57
N ILE A 28 14.09 8.67 -10.27
CA ILE A 28 14.43 7.56 -9.38
C ILE A 28 13.34 6.49 -9.47
N GLU A 29 13.76 5.24 -9.61
CA GLU A 29 12.89 4.06 -9.58
C GLU A 29 12.42 3.76 -8.14
N ILE A 30 11.10 3.69 -7.91
CA ILE A 30 10.52 3.58 -6.57
C ILE A 30 9.72 2.29 -6.39
N GLY A 31 10.15 1.48 -5.42
CA GLY A 31 9.38 0.37 -4.85
C GLY A 31 8.99 0.65 -3.40
N ILE A 32 7.72 0.43 -3.04
CA ILE A 32 7.18 0.73 -1.71
C ILE A 32 6.60 -0.54 -1.10
N VAL A 33 6.90 -0.80 0.18
CA VAL A 33 6.23 -1.81 1.00
C VAL A 33 5.51 -1.09 2.14
N ILE A 34 4.21 -1.31 2.29
CA ILE A 34 3.40 -0.65 3.32
C ILE A 34 2.90 -1.69 4.34
N GLY A 35 3.10 -1.41 5.63
CA GLY A 35 2.54 -2.23 6.70
C GLY A 35 1.05 -1.97 6.93
N GLY A 36 0.32 -2.96 7.44
CA GLY A 36 -1.12 -2.87 7.77
C GLY A 36 -1.41 -2.52 9.23
N GLY A 37 -0.40 -2.10 10.00
CA GLY A 37 -0.48 -1.99 11.46
C GLY A 37 -1.48 -0.95 11.97
N ASN A 38 -1.82 0.07 11.20
CA ASN A 38 -2.88 1.06 11.50
C ASN A 38 -4.30 0.44 11.48
N ILE A 39 -4.53 -0.57 10.65
CA ILE A 39 -5.83 -1.26 10.54
C ILE A 39 -5.84 -2.52 11.42
N PHE A 40 -4.80 -3.35 11.33
CA PHE A 40 -4.72 -4.62 12.06
C PHE A 40 -4.66 -4.43 13.59
N ARG A 41 -3.91 -3.44 14.11
CA ARG A 41 -3.86 -3.18 15.56
C ARG A 41 -5.21 -2.75 16.13
N GLY A 42 -6.05 -2.08 15.33
CA GLY A 42 -7.44 -1.75 15.72
C GLY A 42 -8.31 -3.01 15.85
N LEU A 43 -8.07 -4.01 14.98
CA LEU A 43 -8.74 -5.30 15.02
C LEU A 43 -8.21 -6.19 16.16
N SER A 44 -6.91 -6.12 16.50
CA SER A 44 -6.31 -6.92 17.59
C SER A 44 -7.00 -6.72 18.93
N GLY A 45 -7.46 -5.49 19.22
CA GLY A 45 -8.25 -5.18 20.43
C GLY A 45 -9.61 -5.90 20.49
N THR A 46 -10.15 -6.30 19.34
CA THR A 46 -11.39 -7.08 19.17
C THR A 46 -11.14 -8.59 18.95
N SER A 47 -9.87 -9.00 18.83
CA SER A 47 -9.46 -10.35 18.38
C SER A 47 -9.28 -11.39 19.50
N LYS A 48 -9.94 -11.24 20.66
CA LYS A 48 -9.91 -12.29 21.70
C LYS A 48 -10.59 -13.55 21.13
N GLY A 49 -9.80 -14.50 20.65
CA GLY A 49 -10.28 -15.78 20.10
C GLY A 49 -10.04 -16.00 18.60
N VAL A 50 -9.33 -15.10 17.90
CA VAL A 50 -8.98 -15.30 16.49
C VAL A 50 -7.73 -16.18 16.38
N ASP A 51 -7.81 -17.21 15.54
CA ASP A 51 -6.67 -18.08 15.20
C ASP A 51 -5.53 -17.27 14.56
N ARG A 52 -4.29 -17.59 14.91
CA ARG A 52 -3.10 -16.82 14.50
C ARG A 52 -2.98 -16.70 12.98
N VAL A 53 -3.28 -17.77 12.25
CA VAL A 53 -3.24 -17.79 10.78
C VAL A 53 -4.25 -16.81 10.19
N LYS A 54 -5.46 -16.75 10.76
CA LYS A 54 -6.49 -15.78 10.34
C LYS A 54 -6.07 -14.35 10.69
N GLY A 55 -5.41 -14.15 11.83
CA GLY A 55 -4.82 -12.87 12.21
C GLY A 55 -3.81 -12.38 11.16
N ASP A 56 -2.88 -13.24 10.76
CA ASP A 56 -1.87 -12.90 9.74
C ASP A 56 -2.53 -12.58 8.39
N GLN A 57 -3.54 -13.34 7.97
CA GLN A 57 -4.33 -13.03 6.77
C GLN A 57 -5.02 -11.67 6.84
N MET A 58 -5.62 -11.31 7.98
CA MET A 58 -6.20 -9.98 8.19
C MET A 58 -5.13 -8.88 8.15
N GLY A 59 -3.92 -9.16 8.64
CA GLY A 59 -2.76 -8.27 8.53
C GLY A 59 -2.32 -8.05 7.08
N MET A 60 -2.23 -9.12 6.28
CA MET A 60 -1.93 -9.05 4.84
C MET A 60 -3.01 -8.26 4.09
N LEU A 61 -4.30 -8.46 4.39
CA LEU A 61 -5.38 -7.66 3.80
C LEU A 61 -5.29 -6.18 4.20
N ALA A 62 -4.90 -5.89 5.44
CA ALA A 62 -4.69 -4.52 5.90
C ALA A 62 -3.56 -3.81 5.13
N THR A 63 -2.51 -4.53 4.72
CA THR A 63 -1.44 -3.95 3.88
C THR A 63 -1.99 -3.60 2.50
N VAL A 64 -2.80 -4.48 1.90
CA VAL A 64 -3.46 -4.25 0.60
C VAL A 64 -4.36 -3.02 0.64
N ILE A 65 -5.16 -2.85 1.71
CA ILE A 65 -6.04 -1.68 1.87
C ILE A 65 -5.23 -0.38 1.88
N ASN A 66 -4.11 -0.33 2.62
CA ASN A 66 -3.25 0.85 2.65
C ASN A 66 -2.60 1.12 1.28
N SER A 67 -2.19 0.06 0.57
CA SER A 67 -1.61 0.18 -0.77
C SER A 67 -2.57 0.76 -1.78
N LEU A 68 -3.85 0.39 -1.74
CA LEU A 68 -4.88 1.00 -2.58
C LEU A 68 -5.06 2.49 -2.27
N ALA A 69 -5.05 2.86 -0.99
CA ALA A 69 -5.17 4.25 -0.58
C ALA A 69 -3.98 5.11 -1.06
N LEU A 70 -2.76 4.58 -0.95
CA LEU A 70 -1.58 5.27 -1.49
C LEU A 70 -1.61 5.35 -3.02
N SER A 71 -1.98 4.26 -3.71
CA SER A 71 -2.10 4.26 -5.19
C SER A 71 -3.07 5.35 -5.65
N SER A 72 -4.25 5.42 -5.04
CA SER A 72 -5.26 6.43 -5.37
C SER A 72 -4.75 7.86 -5.14
N ALA A 73 -3.99 8.08 -4.07
CA ALA A 73 -3.41 9.39 -3.79
C ALA A 73 -2.31 9.79 -4.78
N LEU A 74 -1.45 8.86 -5.18
CA LEU A 74 -0.43 9.06 -6.22
C LEU A 74 -1.08 9.35 -7.58
N GLU A 75 -2.08 8.57 -7.98
CA GLU A 75 -2.82 8.75 -9.23
C GLU A 75 -3.51 10.12 -9.28
N LYS A 76 -4.08 10.57 -8.15
CA LYS A 76 -4.73 11.88 -8.03
C LYS A 76 -3.79 13.05 -8.32
N ILE A 77 -2.50 12.90 -8.05
CA ILE A 77 -1.47 13.92 -8.34
C ILE A 77 -0.69 13.62 -9.62
N GLY A 78 -1.18 12.70 -10.46
CA GLY A 78 -0.62 12.36 -11.76
C GLY A 78 0.61 11.44 -11.71
N GLN A 79 0.94 10.86 -10.55
CA GLN A 79 1.99 9.85 -10.44
C GLN A 79 1.41 8.46 -10.69
N LYS A 80 1.94 7.74 -11.70
CA LYS A 80 1.54 6.36 -11.95
C LYS A 80 1.96 5.47 -10.78
N ALA A 81 1.05 4.63 -10.32
CA ALA A 81 1.29 3.64 -9.30
C ALA A 81 0.64 2.31 -9.68
N GLN A 82 1.21 1.19 -9.23
CA GLN A 82 0.66 -0.13 -9.46
C GLN A 82 0.82 -0.99 -8.21
N VAL A 83 -0.28 -1.60 -7.77
CA VAL A 83 -0.31 -2.45 -6.57
C VAL A 83 -0.06 -3.90 -6.98
N PHE A 84 1.01 -4.46 -6.43
CA PHE A 84 1.36 -5.87 -6.48
C PHE A 84 1.00 -6.55 -5.17
N THR A 85 0.36 -7.71 -5.27
CA THR A 85 -0.16 -8.50 -4.16
C THR A 85 0.56 -9.84 -4.08
N ALA A 86 1.02 -10.22 -2.90
CA ALA A 86 1.65 -11.52 -2.64
C ALA A 86 0.63 -12.67 -2.68
N ILE A 87 -0.65 -12.35 -2.52
CA ILE A 87 -1.78 -13.27 -2.64
C ILE A 87 -2.49 -12.95 -3.95
N ASN A 88 -3.02 -13.95 -4.67
CA ASN A 88 -3.79 -13.69 -5.88
C ASN A 88 -5.12 -13.00 -5.52
N MET A 89 -5.27 -11.74 -5.92
CA MET A 89 -6.41 -10.89 -5.55
C MET A 89 -6.99 -10.13 -6.75
N PHE A 90 -7.17 -10.79 -7.90
CA PHE A 90 -7.86 -10.16 -9.03
C PHE A 90 -9.33 -9.81 -8.68
N PRO A 91 -9.84 -8.60 -8.98
CA PRO A 91 -9.22 -7.51 -9.74
C PRO A 91 -8.58 -6.38 -8.89
N ILE A 92 -8.35 -6.61 -7.59
CA ILE A 92 -7.88 -5.60 -6.63
C ILE A 92 -6.44 -5.16 -6.91
N GLY A 93 -5.55 -6.11 -7.15
CA GLY A 93 -4.15 -5.84 -7.42
C GLY A 93 -3.57 -6.93 -8.31
N GLU A 94 -2.42 -6.63 -8.92
CA GLU A 94 -1.74 -7.61 -9.74
C GLU A 94 -0.99 -8.61 -8.86
N TYR A 95 -0.93 -9.88 -9.27
CA TYR A 95 -0.09 -10.85 -8.56
C TYR A 95 1.38 -10.48 -8.72
N TYR A 96 2.12 -10.45 -7.60
CA TYR A 96 3.52 -10.03 -7.60
C TYR A 96 4.38 -10.89 -8.53
N SER A 97 5.11 -10.22 -9.40
CA SER A 97 6.19 -10.78 -10.20
C SER A 97 7.37 -9.82 -10.16
N LYS A 98 8.55 -10.33 -9.78
CA LYS A 98 9.80 -9.55 -9.77
C LYS A 98 10.00 -8.78 -11.07
N TRP A 99 9.80 -9.45 -12.20
CA TRP A 99 10.05 -8.87 -13.53
C TRP A 99 9.07 -7.74 -13.85
N ARG A 100 7.79 -7.92 -13.52
CA ARG A 100 6.77 -6.89 -13.76
C ARG A 100 6.90 -5.70 -12.82
N ALA A 101 7.31 -5.92 -11.57
CA ALA A 101 7.60 -4.84 -10.64
C ALA A 101 8.80 -4.01 -11.13
N ILE A 102 9.87 -4.66 -11.60
CA ILE A 102 11.03 -3.97 -12.21
C ILE A 102 10.59 -3.20 -13.46
N GLU A 103 9.84 -3.81 -14.36
CA GLU A 103 9.33 -3.15 -15.57
C GLU A 103 8.46 -1.93 -15.25
N ALA A 104 7.58 -2.02 -14.25
CA ALA A 104 6.79 -0.88 -13.79
C ALA A 104 7.70 0.26 -13.30
N MET A 105 8.68 -0.05 -12.46
CA MET A 105 9.63 0.94 -11.93
C MET A 105 10.45 1.62 -13.05
N GLN A 106 10.97 0.84 -14.00
CA GLN A 106 11.71 1.33 -15.17
C GLN A 106 10.86 2.26 -16.04
N ASN A 107 9.55 2.06 -16.08
CA ASN A 107 8.59 2.91 -16.78
C ASN A 107 8.12 4.12 -15.95
N GLY A 108 8.79 4.43 -14.83
CA GLY A 108 8.45 5.54 -13.94
C GLY A 108 7.17 5.34 -13.15
N THR A 109 6.69 4.09 -13.02
CA THR A 109 5.52 3.72 -12.23
C THR A 109 5.96 3.26 -10.85
N VAL A 110 5.35 3.83 -9.81
CA VAL A 110 5.63 3.45 -8.41
C VAL A 110 5.08 2.05 -8.17
N ALA A 111 5.95 1.09 -7.88
CA ALA A 111 5.57 -0.29 -7.57
C ALA A 111 5.25 -0.42 -6.08
N ILE A 112 3.98 -0.65 -5.72
CA ILE A 112 3.55 -0.82 -4.33
C ILE A 112 3.33 -2.31 -4.05
N ILE A 113 4.11 -2.89 -3.16
CA ILE A 113 4.10 -4.32 -2.85
C ILE A 113 3.35 -4.52 -1.52
N SER A 114 2.39 -5.44 -1.56
CA SER A 114 1.46 -5.73 -0.47
C SER A 114 1.16 -7.22 -0.36
N GLY A 115 0.49 -7.60 0.72
CA GLY A 115 0.28 -8.98 1.15
C GLY A 115 1.27 -9.45 2.19
#